data_AF-A0A6N9A081-F1
#
_entry.id   AF-A0A6N9A081-F1
#
_cell.length_a   1.000
_cell.length_b   1.000
_cell.length_c   1.000
_cell.angle_alpha   90.00
_cell.angle_beta   90.00
_cell.angle_gamma   90.00
#
_symmetry.space_group_name_H-M   'P 1'
#
loop_
_entity.id
_entity.type
_entity.pdbx_description
1 polymer ?
#
loop_
_entity_poly.entity_id
_entity_poly.type
_entity_poly.pdbx_seq_one_letter_code
_entity_poly.pdbx_strand_id
1 'polypeptide(L)'
;MANDANLFRTRKQLAQEGWIMEGNVHRKKEERYLPLYEAKLFHQYDHRFATFEDASVGDLKKGKARPVAPEEKTDPESVVLPRYWVPENEVNQRTASNKRERERERERESSPGVGQTNPGLAFRQITNATNERAGIFSMIPPFGLGHSGALLLVGTSPFDVSLAPPIKEPRSSQSSQSSQ
;
A
#
# COMPACT_ATOMS: atom_id res chain seq x y z
N MET A 1 -9.76 -13.54 -10.74
CA MET A 1 -8.29 -13.55 -11.01
C MET A 1 -7.92 -14.24 -12.34
N ALA A 2 -8.74 -15.13 -12.92
CA ALA A 2 -8.33 -15.93 -14.09
C ALA A 2 -7.96 -15.11 -15.35
N ASN A 3 -8.62 -13.98 -15.61
CA ASN A 3 -8.41 -13.19 -16.83
C ASN A 3 -7.04 -12.47 -16.88
N ASP A 4 -6.42 -12.20 -15.74
CA ASP A 4 -5.16 -11.46 -15.63
C ASP A 4 -3.97 -12.36 -15.21
N ALA A 5 -4.16 -13.68 -15.20
CA ALA A 5 -3.18 -14.63 -14.66
C ALA A 5 -1.83 -14.59 -15.40
N ASN A 6 -1.82 -14.14 -16.66
CA ASN A 6 -0.62 -13.96 -17.47
C ASN A 6 0.30 -12.85 -16.95
N LEU A 7 -0.22 -11.87 -16.20
CA LEU A 7 0.55 -10.78 -15.61
C LEU A 7 1.27 -11.18 -14.32
N PHE A 8 0.87 -12.29 -13.71
CA PHE A 8 1.32 -12.67 -12.38
C PHE A 8 2.65 -13.39 -12.47
N ARG A 9 3.66 -12.85 -11.81
CA ARG A 9 5.00 -13.44 -11.71
C ARG A 9 5.29 -13.85 -10.28
N THR A 10 5.93 -15.00 -10.12
CA THR A 10 6.45 -15.46 -8.83
C THR A 10 7.87 -14.93 -8.62
N ARG A 11 8.31 -14.83 -7.35
CA ARG A 11 9.70 -14.49 -6.98
C ARG A 11 10.73 -15.32 -7.75
N LYS A 12 10.47 -16.64 -7.90
CA LYS A 12 11.37 -17.57 -8.60
C LYS A 12 11.48 -17.25 -10.09
N GLN A 13 10.37 -16.95 -10.76
CA GLN A 13 10.37 -16.59 -12.19
C GLN A 13 11.17 -15.29 -12.41
N LEU A 14 10.90 -14.26 -11.61
CA LEU A 14 11.62 -12.98 -11.72
C LEU A 14 13.12 -13.14 -11.44
N ALA A 15 13.50 -13.92 -10.42
CA ALA A 15 14.90 -14.22 -10.16
C ALA A 15 15.58 -14.95 -11.33
N GLN A 16 14.92 -15.93 -11.95
CA GLN A 16 15.43 -16.66 -13.11
C GLN A 16 15.58 -15.76 -14.36
N GLU A 17 14.73 -14.75 -14.48
CA GLU A 17 14.78 -13.75 -15.54
C GLU A 17 15.79 -12.61 -15.25
N GLY A 18 16.52 -12.68 -14.13
CA GLY A 18 17.56 -11.73 -13.76
C GLY A 18 17.06 -10.42 -13.15
N TRP A 19 15.85 -10.41 -12.59
CA TRP A 19 15.36 -9.28 -11.80
C TRP A 19 15.96 -9.29 -10.40
N ILE A 20 16.28 -8.11 -9.89
CA ILE A 20 16.84 -7.93 -8.54
C ILE A 20 15.71 -7.54 -7.60
N MET A 21 15.60 -8.18 -6.44
CA MET A 21 14.60 -7.84 -5.43
C MET A 21 15.19 -6.82 -4.44
N GLU A 22 14.52 -5.70 -4.28
CA GLU A 22 14.84 -4.63 -3.32
C GLU A 22 13.63 -4.45 -2.40
N GLY A 23 13.77 -4.84 -1.13
CA GLY A 23 12.62 -5.02 -0.23
C GLY A 23 11.67 -6.08 -0.79
N ASN A 24 10.45 -5.67 -1.15
CA ASN A 24 9.47 -6.54 -1.82
C ASN A 24 9.19 -6.11 -3.28
N VAL A 25 10.00 -5.22 -3.86
CA VAL A 25 9.86 -4.79 -5.26
C VAL A 25 10.96 -5.43 -6.10
N HIS A 26 10.62 -5.91 -7.29
CA HIS A 26 11.61 -6.39 -8.25
C HIS A 26 11.96 -5.27 -9.24
N ARG A 27 13.25 -5.05 -9.49
CA ARG A 27 13.77 -4.02 -10.41
C ARG A 27 14.68 -4.63 -11.47
N LYS A 28 14.58 -4.09 -12.69
CA LYS A 28 15.49 -4.38 -13.80
C LYS A 28 15.53 -3.19 -14.75
N LYS A 29 16.69 -2.53 -14.85
CA LYS A 29 16.83 -1.24 -15.55
C LYS A 29 15.83 -0.22 -14.97
N GLU A 30 14.98 0.35 -15.81
CA GLU A 30 13.93 1.32 -15.43
C GLU A 30 12.58 0.65 -15.15
N GLU A 31 12.49 -0.68 -15.29
CA GLU A 31 11.24 -1.40 -15.08
C GLU A 31 11.12 -1.92 -13.64
N ARG A 32 9.88 -1.99 -13.16
CA ARG A 32 9.54 -2.49 -11.83
C ARG A 32 8.38 -3.49 -11.86
N TYR A 33 8.50 -4.50 -11.02
CA TYR A 33 7.43 -5.41 -10.65
C TYR A 33 7.04 -5.15 -9.19
N LEU A 34 5.79 -4.76 -8.98
CA LEU A 34 5.24 -4.42 -7.68
C LEU A 34 4.54 -5.63 -7.04
N PRO A 35 4.52 -5.73 -5.70
CA PRO A 35 3.74 -6.73 -4.99
C PRO A 35 2.28 -6.75 -5.43
N LEU A 36 1.72 -7.95 -5.63
CA LEU A 36 0.27 -8.15 -5.70
C LEU A 36 -0.23 -8.62 -4.33
N TYR A 37 -0.74 -7.69 -3.54
CA TYR A 37 -1.24 -7.97 -2.21
C TYR A 37 -2.50 -8.84 -2.29
N GLU A 38 -2.54 -9.86 -1.43
CA GLU A 38 -3.78 -10.56 -1.10
C GLU A 38 -4.31 -10.03 0.21
N ALA A 39 -5.63 -10.09 0.38
CA ALA A 39 -6.30 -9.71 1.62
C ALA A 39 -5.73 -10.41 2.85
N LYS A 40 -5.11 -11.58 2.69
CA LYS A 40 -4.45 -12.32 3.77
C LYS A 40 -3.26 -11.57 4.38
N LEU A 41 -2.57 -10.73 3.60
CA LEU A 41 -1.32 -10.07 3.97
C LEU A 41 -1.50 -8.87 4.90
N PHE A 42 -2.72 -8.32 4.97
CA PHE A 42 -3.03 -7.17 5.81
C PHE A 42 -4.25 -7.43 6.71
N HIS A 43 -4.30 -6.70 7.82
CA HIS A 43 -5.40 -6.71 8.78
C HIS A 43 -5.63 -5.27 9.31
N GLN A 44 -6.59 -5.09 10.22
CA GLN A 44 -6.88 -3.80 10.85
C GLN A 44 -5.60 -3.10 11.32
N TYR A 45 -5.33 -1.93 10.75
CA TYR A 45 -4.15 -1.08 11.02
C TYR A 45 -2.78 -1.73 10.78
N ASP A 46 -2.74 -2.87 10.10
CA ASP A 46 -1.53 -3.65 9.91
C ASP A 46 -1.41 -4.13 8.46
N HIS A 47 -0.63 -3.39 7.67
CA HIS A 47 -0.30 -3.76 6.30
C HIS A 47 0.80 -4.82 6.20
N ARG A 48 1.42 -5.18 7.33
CA ARG A 48 2.47 -6.19 7.47
C ARG A 48 1.99 -7.40 8.28
N PHE A 49 0.72 -7.78 8.14
CA PHE A 49 0.08 -8.77 9.00
C PHE A 49 0.57 -10.21 8.74
N ALA A 50 0.73 -10.58 7.47
CA ALA A 50 1.12 -11.93 7.07
C ALA A 50 2.01 -11.92 5.82
N THR A 51 2.82 -12.96 5.64
CA THR A 51 3.74 -13.14 4.51
C THR A 51 3.61 -14.55 3.93
N PHE A 52 3.84 -14.70 2.63
CA PHE A 52 3.99 -16.02 1.99
C PHE A 52 5.41 -16.56 2.06
N GLU A 53 6.36 -15.76 2.54
CA GLU A 53 7.71 -16.22 2.81
C GLU A 53 7.70 -17.30 3.91
N ASP A 54 8.48 -18.37 3.70
CA ASP A 54 8.63 -19.50 4.63
C ASP A 54 7.32 -20.16 5.08
N ALA A 55 6.21 -19.93 4.36
CA ALA A 55 4.99 -20.67 4.58
C ALA A 55 5.21 -22.14 4.19
N SER A 56 4.64 -23.06 4.97
CA SER A 56 4.79 -24.49 4.71
C SER A 56 4.26 -24.86 3.32
N VAL A 57 4.81 -25.90 2.69
CA VAL A 57 4.32 -26.38 1.39
C VAL A 57 2.81 -26.70 1.44
N GLY A 58 2.34 -27.23 2.58
CA GLY A 58 0.91 -27.50 2.81
C GLY A 58 0.07 -26.22 2.87
N ASP A 59 0.58 -25.17 3.50
CA ASP A 59 -0.10 -23.88 3.58
C ASP A 59 -0.11 -23.16 2.23
N LEU A 60 1.01 -23.17 1.51
CA LEU A 60 1.10 -22.60 0.16
C LEU A 60 0.11 -23.27 -0.80
N LYS A 61 -0.02 -24.60 -0.76
CA LYS A 61 -1.04 -25.34 -1.54
C LYS A 61 -2.48 -24.93 -1.19
N LYS A 62 -2.73 -24.56 0.07
CA LYS A 62 -4.02 -24.06 0.56
C LYS A 62 -4.15 -22.53 0.42
N GLY A 63 -3.15 -21.88 -0.19
CA GLY A 63 -3.09 -20.45 -0.35
C GLY A 63 -3.00 -19.66 0.97
N LYS A 64 -2.49 -20.26 2.05
CA LYS A 64 -2.34 -19.66 3.37
C LYS A 64 -0.98 -18.96 3.52
N ALA A 65 -1.02 -17.74 4.02
CA ALA A 65 0.16 -16.98 4.44
C ALA A 65 0.40 -17.24 5.93
N ARG A 66 1.66 -17.21 6.37
CA ARG A 66 1.99 -17.25 7.80
C ARG A 66 1.87 -15.84 8.39
N PRO A 67 1.48 -15.69 9.67
CA PRO A 67 1.60 -14.41 10.36
C PRO A 67 3.07 -13.93 10.37
N VAL A 68 3.28 -12.62 10.29
CA VAL A 68 4.57 -12.00 10.58
C VAL A 68 4.70 -11.91 12.11
N ALA A 69 5.78 -12.45 12.66
CA ALA A 69 6.04 -12.44 14.09
C ALA A 69 6.28 -11.00 14.60
N PRO A 70 5.92 -10.67 15.85
CA PRO A 70 6.17 -9.34 16.41
C PRO A 70 7.63 -8.90 16.31
N GLU A 71 8.57 -9.83 16.47
CA GLU A 71 10.01 -9.58 16.39
C GLU A 71 10.44 -9.22 14.97
N GLU A 72 9.84 -9.82 13.95
CA GLU A 72 10.06 -9.43 12.55
C GLU A 72 9.54 -8.01 12.26
N LYS A 73 8.60 -7.50 13.07
CA LYS A 73 8.01 -6.15 12.91
C LYS A 73 8.81 -5.05 13.59
N THR A 74 9.77 -5.39 14.46
CA THR A 74 10.64 -4.36 15.07
C THR A 74 11.60 -3.77 14.05
N ASP A 75 11.87 -4.49 12.97
CA ASP A 75 12.64 -3.98 11.84
C ASP A 75 11.72 -3.17 10.88
N PRO A 76 11.96 -1.85 10.71
CA PRO A 76 11.19 -1.04 9.77
C PRO A 76 11.39 -1.47 8.31
N GLU A 77 12.54 -2.05 7.97
CA GLU A 77 12.88 -2.49 6.61
C GLU A 77 12.30 -3.87 6.27
N SER A 78 11.82 -4.60 7.27
CA SER A 78 11.14 -5.87 7.04
C SER A 78 9.84 -5.65 6.26
N VAL A 79 9.59 -6.52 5.28
CA VAL A 79 8.47 -6.40 4.35
C VAL A 79 7.70 -7.71 4.29
N VAL A 80 6.42 -7.63 3.96
CA VAL A 80 5.65 -8.82 3.61
C VAL A 80 5.93 -9.21 2.17
N LEU A 81 6.13 -10.52 1.94
CA LEU A 81 6.27 -11.07 0.61
C LEU A 81 4.93 -11.62 0.10
N PRO A 82 4.45 -11.13 -1.05
CA PRO A 82 3.25 -11.65 -1.69
C PRO A 82 3.53 -13.01 -2.36
N ARG A 83 2.48 -13.65 -2.86
CA ARG A 83 2.62 -14.81 -3.73
C ARG A 83 3.05 -14.41 -5.15
N TYR A 84 2.58 -13.25 -5.61
CA TYR A 84 2.78 -12.78 -6.97
C TYR A 84 3.18 -11.30 -7.00
N TRP A 85 3.79 -10.94 -8.11
CA TRP A 85 4.15 -9.60 -8.52
C TRP A 85 3.54 -9.30 -9.89
N VAL A 86 3.27 -8.03 -10.15
CA VAL A 86 2.71 -7.54 -11.42
C VAL A 86 3.52 -6.35 -11.94
N PRO A 87 3.53 -6.09 -13.25
CA PRO A 87 4.21 -4.92 -13.80
C PRO A 87 3.66 -3.63 -13.18
N GLU A 88 4.53 -2.68 -12.83
CA GLU A 88 4.11 -1.39 -12.28
C GLU A 88 3.12 -0.65 -13.20
N ASN A 89 3.38 -0.66 -14.51
CA ASN A 89 2.51 -0.02 -15.49
C ASN A 89 1.06 -0.53 -15.42
N GLU A 90 0.85 -1.82 -15.10
CA GLU A 90 -0.49 -2.39 -14.93
C GLU A 90 -1.17 -1.88 -13.65
N VAL A 91 -0.40 -1.67 -12.58
CA VAL A 91 -0.92 -1.07 -11.33
C VAL A 91 -1.34 0.37 -11.61
N ASN A 92 -0.43 1.19 -12.15
CA ASN A 92 -0.68 2.61 -12.42
C ASN A 92 -1.89 2.81 -13.35
N GLN A 93 -1.98 2.06 -14.45
CA GLN A 93 -3.10 2.17 -15.38
C GLN A 93 -4.46 1.86 -14.74
N ARG A 94 -4.49 0.93 -13.78
CA ARG A 94 -5.71 0.50 -13.08
C ARG A 94 -6.05 1.39 -11.89
N THR A 95 -5.07 2.07 -11.31
CA THR A 95 -5.29 3.02 -10.20
C THR A 95 -5.46 4.47 -10.63
N ALA A 96 -5.09 4.85 -11.85
CA ALA A 96 -5.33 6.21 -12.31
C ALA A 96 -6.84 6.47 -12.52
N SER A 97 -7.40 7.42 -11.75
CA SER A 97 -8.85 7.68 -11.73
C SER A 97 -9.32 8.47 -12.96
N ASN A 98 -8.41 9.18 -13.64
CA ASN A 98 -8.73 9.99 -14.80
C ASN A 98 -7.53 10.18 -15.75
N LYS A 99 -7.80 10.68 -16.97
CA LYS A 99 -6.79 10.89 -18.00
C LYS A 99 -5.66 11.84 -17.58
N ARG A 100 -5.98 12.88 -16.78
CA ARG A 100 -4.99 13.85 -16.28
C ARG A 100 -4.04 13.22 -15.26
N GLU A 101 -4.53 12.32 -14.42
CA GLU A 101 -3.68 11.54 -13.50
C GLU A 101 -2.76 10.59 -14.27
N ARG A 102 -3.26 9.95 -15.33
CA ARG A 102 -2.41 9.11 -16.22
C ARG A 102 -1.31 9.92 -16.90
N GLU A 103 -1.62 11.13 -17.36
CA GLU A 103 -0.63 12.04 -17.98
C GLU A 103 0.41 12.50 -16.95
N ARG A 104 -0.03 12.88 -15.74
CA ARG A 104 0.86 13.22 -14.62
C ARG A 104 1.75 12.07 -14.18
N GLU A 105 1.22 10.85 -14.15
CA GLU A 105 2.00 9.65 -13.81
C GLU A 105 3.07 9.38 -14.86
N ARG A 106 2.77 9.50 -16.16
CA ARG A 106 3.77 9.37 -17.24
C ARG A 106 4.85 10.44 -17.18
N GLU A 107 4.48 11.68 -16.86
CA GLU A 107 5.44 12.78 -16.66
C GLU A 107 6.32 12.56 -15.42
N ARG A 108 5.75 12.00 -14.33
CA ARG A 108 6.47 11.63 -13.11
C ARG A 108 7.36 10.41 -13.29
N GLU A 109 6.93 9.41 -14.05
CA GLU A 109 7.74 8.25 -14.47
C GLU A 109 8.98 8.69 -15.26
N SER A 110 8.88 9.80 -16.00
CA SER A 110 9.98 10.40 -16.74
C SER A 110 10.94 11.23 -15.86
N SER A 111 10.60 11.47 -14.59
CA SER A 111 11.45 12.15 -13.61
C SER A 111 12.13 11.13 -12.69
N PRO A 112 13.48 11.10 -12.61
CA PRO A 112 14.17 10.13 -11.78
C PRO A 112 13.86 10.37 -10.29
N GLY A 113 13.18 9.41 -9.66
CA GLY A 113 13.08 9.30 -8.21
C GLY A 113 11.70 9.49 -7.56
N VAL A 114 10.63 9.83 -8.30
CA VAL A 114 9.30 10.08 -7.70
C VAL A 114 8.23 9.17 -8.29
N GLY A 115 8.44 7.87 -8.16
CA GLY A 115 7.41 6.86 -8.39
C GLY A 115 6.70 6.51 -7.09
N GLN A 116 5.78 7.35 -6.61
CA GLN A 116 4.83 6.94 -5.57
C GLN A 116 3.44 7.47 -5.91
N THR A 117 2.59 6.56 -6.38
CA THR A 117 1.14 6.73 -6.29
C THR A 117 0.74 6.77 -4.81
N ASN A 118 -0.38 7.42 -4.50
CA ASN A 118 -0.79 7.56 -3.10
C ASN A 118 -1.08 6.20 -2.45
N PRO A 119 -0.87 6.05 -1.13
CA PRO A 119 -1.30 4.85 -0.43
C PRO A 119 -2.82 4.66 -0.60
N GLY A 120 -3.24 3.40 -0.75
CA GLY A 120 -4.64 3.04 -0.91
C GLY A 120 -5.23 2.49 0.37
N LEU A 121 -6.54 2.69 0.58
CA LEU A 121 -7.28 2.08 1.67
C LEU A 121 -7.87 0.75 1.18
N ALA A 122 -7.30 -0.36 1.63
CA ALA A 122 -7.69 -1.70 1.20
C ALA A 122 -8.70 -2.33 2.17
N PHE A 123 -9.82 -2.78 1.63
CA PHE A 123 -10.87 -3.52 2.32
C PHE A 123 -10.69 -5.02 2.09
N ARG A 124 -10.68 -5.77 3.19
CA ARG A 124 -10.52 -7.21 3.19
C ARG A 124 -11.87 -7.87 2.84
N GLN A 125 -11.95 -8.59 1.72
CA GLN A 125 -13.17 -9.34 1.31
C GLN A 125 -13.13 -10.81 1.72
N ILE A 126 -12.23 -11.19 2.62
CA ILE A 126 -12.16 -12.53 3.20
C ILE A 126 -12.23 -12.41 4.72
N THR A 127 -13.15 -13.15 5.32
CA THR A 127 -13.30 -13.25 6.78
C THR A 127 -13.59 -14.70 7.16
N ASN A 128 -13.39 -15.04 8.44
CA ASN A 128 -13.90 -16.29 8.98
C ASN A 128 -15.44 -16.24 9.00
N ALA A 129 -16.09 -17.38 8.78
CA ALA A 129 -17.55 -17.49 8.79
C ALA A 129 -18.17 -17.10 10.14
N THR A 130 -17.41 -17.16 11.22
CA THR A 130 -17.84 -16.84 12.59
C THR A 130 -17.61 -15.37 12.99
N ASN A 131 -17.11 -14.52 12.09
CA ASN A 131 -16.76 -13.15 12.42
C ASN A 131 -17.94 -12.21 12.16
N GLU A 132 -18.50 -11.61 13.21
CA GLU A 132 -19.57 -10.59 13.13
C GLU A 132 -19.02 -9.17 13.01
N ARG A 133 -18.04 -8.95 12.13
CA ARG A 133 -17.37 -7.63 12.00
C ARG A 133 -18.00 -6.78 10.90
N ALA A 134 -18.17 -5.49 11.16
CA ALA A 134 -18.66 -4.52 10.17
C ALA A 134 -17.67 -4.31 8.98
N GLY A 135 -16.37 -4.53 9.20
CA GLY A 135 -15.35 -4.47 8.15
C GLY A 135 -13.91 -4.65 8.68
N ILE A 136 -13.01 -5.08 7.80
CA ILE A 136 -11.56 -5.11 8.06
C ILE A 136 -10.88 -4.35 6.92
N PHE A 137 -10.07 -3.35 7.25
CA PHE A 137 -9.34 -2.56 6.27
C PHE A 137 -7.99 -2.09 6.81
N SER A 138 -7.06 -1.77 5.92
CA SER A 138 -5.76 -1.17 6.22
C SER A 138 -5.37 -0.19 5.13
N MET A 139 -4.60 0.84 5.50
CA MET A 139 -3.82 1.57 4.51
C MET A 139 -2.71 0.65 4.00
N ILE A 140 -2.54 0.55 2.69
CA ILE A 140 -1.48 -0.24 2.05
C ILE A 140 -0.62 0.67 1.18
N PRO A 141 0.67 0.33 0.97
CA PRO A 141 1.51 1.04 0.02
C PRO A 141 0.91 0.97 -1.41
N PRO A 142 1.41 1.80 -2.36
CA PRO A 142 0.96 1.84 -3.75
C PRO A 142 1.28 0.56 -4.55
N PHE A 143 0.64 -0.54 -4.17
CA PHE A 143 0.86 -1.87 -4.72
C PHE A 143 -0.43 -2.41 -5.33
N GLY A 144 -0.30 -3.46 -6.15
CA GLY A 144 -1.47 -4.13 -6.69
C GLY A 144 -2.26 -4.81 -5.58
N LEU A 145 -3.60 -4.83 -5.70
CA LEU A 145 -4.48 -5.60 -4.81
C LEU A 145 -5.22 -6.67 -5.62
N GLY A 146 -5.06 -7.94 -5.24
CA GLY A 146 -5.80 -9.04 -5.84
C GLY A 146 -7.28 -9.03 -5.45
N HIS A 147 -8.10 -9.76 -6.21
CA HIS A 147 -9.57 -9.84 -6.06
C HIS A 147 -10.09 -10.21 -4.66
N SER A 148 -9.23 -10.71 -3.76
CA SER A 148 -9.59 -10.96 -2.36
C SER A 148 -9.86 -9.69 -1.53
N GLY A 149 -9.64 -8.49 -2.10
CA GLY A 149 -9.93 -7.21 -1.47
C GLY A 149 -10.41 -6.16 -2.47
N ALA A 150 -10.90 -5.04 -1.95
CA ALA A 150 -11.25 -3.84 -2.73
C ALA A 150 -10.37 -2.66 -2.30
N LEU A 151 -10.02 -1.80 -3.26
CA LEU A 151 -9.16 -0.65 -3.01
C LEU A 151 -9.95 0.64 -3.16
N LEU A 152 -9.96 1.47 -2.12
CA LEU A 152 -10.35 2.87 -2.22
C LEU A 152 -9.08 3.70 -2.38
N LEU A 153 -9.00 4.43 -3.49
CA LEU A 153 -7.86 5.28 -3.79
C LEU A 153 -8.03 6.63 -3.10
N VAL A 154 -7.05 7.00 -2.28
CA VAL A 154 -7.04 8.29 -1.62
C VAL A 154 -6.39 9.29 -2.57
N GLY A 155 -7.22 10.08 -3.25
CA GLY A 155 -6.74 11.18 -4.07
C GLY A 155 -6.16 12.27 -3.18
N THR A 156 -4.84 12.44 -3.16
CA THR A 156 -4.25 13.69 -2.67
C THR A 156 -4.44 14.74 -3.75
N SER A 157 -5.59 15.43 -3.71
CA SER A 157 -5.56 16.81 -4.15
C SER A 157 -4.61 17.55 -3.21
N PRO A 158 -3.68 18.39 -3.69
CA PRO A 158 -2.97 19.32 -2.83
C PRO A 158 -3.96 20.38 -2.35
N PHE A 159 -4.88 19.98 -1.47
CA PHE A 159 -5.56 20.95 -0.63
C PHE A 159 -4.60 21.22 0.51
N ASP A 160 -4.15 22.48 0.56
CA ASP A 160 -3.49 23.09 1.71
C ASP A 160 -4.03 22.47 3.00
N VAL A 161 -3.12 21.87 3.76
CA VAL A 161 -3.37 21.66 5.18
C VAL A 161 -3.40 23.06 5.78
N SER A 162 -4.57 23.71 5.74
CA SER A 162 -4.81 24.91 6.52
C SER A 162 -4.83 24.45 7.97
N LEU A 163 -3.68 24.56 8.62
CA LEU A 163 -3.63 24.63 10.07
C LEU A 163 -4.59 25.77 10.43
N ALA A 164 -5.71 25.43 11.07
CA ALA A 164 -6.61 26.45 11.60
C ALA A 164 -5.75 27.48 12.34
N PRO A 165 -5.88 28.78 12.04
CA PRO A 165 -5.03 29.79 12.67
C PRO A 165 -5.17 29.65 14.19
N PRO A 166 -4.06 29.80 14.94
CA PRO A 166 -4.08 29.62 16.38
C PRO A 166 -5.20 30.47 17.00
N ILE A 167 -5.96 29.84 17.90
CA ILE A 167 -7.02 30.52 18.66
C ILE A 167 -6.36 31.74 19.32
N LYS A 168 -6.78 32.94 18.92
CA LYS A 168 -6.28 34.18 19.54
C LYS A 168 -6.64 34.12 21.02
N GLU A 169 -5.64 34.05 21.88
CA GLU A 169 -5.84 34.22 23.31
C GLU A 169 -6.57 35.56 23.56
N PRO A 170 -7.54 35.59 24.48
CA PRO A 170 -8.24 36.83 24.79
C PRO A 170 -7.22 37.86 25.27
N ARG A 171 -7.19 39.02 24.60
CA ARG A 171 -6.35 40.15 25.01
C ARG A 171 -6.61 40.42 26.49
N SER A 172 -5.57 40.27 27.31
CA SER A 172 -5.59 40.74 28.68
C SER A 172 -5.96 42.23 28.65
N SER A 173 -7.11 42.56 29.22
CA SER A 173 -7.51 43.93 29.48
C SER A 173 -6.50 44.52 30.47
N GLN A 174 -5.48 45.21 29.97
CA GLN A 174 -4.75 46.15 30.81
C GLN A 174 -5.73 47.26 31.19
N SER A 175 -6.24 47.18 32.41
CA SER A 175 -6.89 48.27 33.10
C SER A 175 -5.86 49.37 33.33
N SER A 176 -5.88 50.38 32.48
CA SER A 176 -5.23 51.66 32.73
C SER A 176 -5.90 52.31 33.95
N GLN A 177 -5.32 52.11 35.13
CA GLN A 177 -5.56 53.01 36.26
C GLN A 177 -5.01 54.38 35.88
N SER A 178 -5.92 55.32 35.66
CA SER A 178 -5.63 56.75 35.65
C SER A 178 -6.62 57.40 36.61
N SER A 179 -6.14 57.84 37.77
CA SER A 179 -6.71 58.94 38.53
C SER A 179 -5.79 59.30 39.71
N GLN A 180 -5.25 60.52 39.58
CA GLN A 180 -4.91 61.51 40.62
C GLN A 180 -3.70 61.25 41.52
#